data_AF-A0A5D3CFW0-F1
#
_entry.id   AF-A0A5D3CFW0-F1
#
_cell.length_a   1.000
_cell.length_b   1.000
_cell.length_c   1.000
_cell.angle_alpha   90.00
_cell.angle_beta   90.00
_cell.angle_gamma   90.00
#
_symmetry.space_group_name_H-M   'P 1'
#
loop_
_entity.id
_entity.type
_entity.pdbx_description
1 polymer ?
#
loop_
_entity_poly.entity_id
_entity_poly.type
_entity_poly.pdbx_seq_one_letter_code
_entity_poly.pdbx_strand_id
1 'polypeptide(L)'
;MDGETLSRGEIDGKMVQRFQTNFVQVQNILEQNRMLINEINQNQESRMAGKVSRNVGLIRELNNNIRRVVDLYADLSTSFTNSIEHGDSAAKPGYKRNRP
;
A
#
# COMPACT_ATOMS: atom_id res chain seq x y z
N MET A 1 17.91 17.64 -24.09
CA MET A 1 17.66 16.76 -22.93
C MET A 1 16.16 16.56 -22.93
N ASP A 2 15.75 15.49 -23.60
CA ASP A 2 14.36 15.23 -23.93
C ASP A 2 13.76 14.49 -22.73
N GLY A 3 13.18 15.26 -21.81
CA GLY A 3 12.41 14.68 -20.71
C GLY A 3 11.15 14.06 -21.30
N GLU A 4 11.12 12.73 -21.41
CA GLU A 4 9.96 11.97 -21.86
C GLU A 4 8.75 12.27 -20.97
N THR A 5 7.84 13.10 -21.47
CA THR A 5 6.46 13.16 -21.00
C THR A 5 5.81 11.80 -21.27
N LEU A 6 5.75 10.95 -20.25
CA LEU A 6 5.01 9.69 -20.28
C LEU A 6 3.53 9.97 -20.61
N SER A 7 2.94 9.15 -21.47
CA SER A 7 1.52 9.30 -21.83
C SER A 7 0.61 8.89 -20.66
N ARG A 8 -0.61 9.46 -20.58
CA ARG A 8 -1.60 9.16 -19.53
C ARG A 8 -1.85 7.65 -19.36
N GLY A 9 -1.91 6.89 -20.46
CA GLY A 9 -2.14 5.44 -20.43
C GLY A 9 -0.98 4.65 -19.81
N GLU A 10 0.26 5.10 -19.98
CA GLU A 10 1.44 4.48 -19.35
C GLU A 10 1.51 4.80 -17.85
N ILE A 11 1.08 6.01 -17.45
CA ILE A 11 0.96 6.40 -16.03
C ILE A 11 -0.11 5.53 -15.34
N ASP A 12 -1.28 5.37 -15.94
CA ASP A 12 -2.36 4.53 -15.42
C ASP A 12 -1.94 3.05 -15.35
N GLY A 13 -1.23 2.53 -16.36
CA GLY A 13 -0.71 1.15 -16.35
C GLY A 13 0.29 0.89 -15.22
N LYS A 14 1.22 1.82 -14.97
CA LYS A 14 2.17 1.73 -13.84
C LYS A 14 1.46 1.81 -12.49
N MET A 15 0.41 2.63 -12.38
CA MET A 15 -0.42 2.73 -11.18
C MET A 15 -1.13 1.40 -10.88
N VAL A 16 -1.77 0.79 -11.88
CA VAL A 16 -2.45 -0.51 -11.75
C VAL A 16 -1.46 -1.60 -11.31
N GLN A 17 -0.27 -1.64 -11.90
CA GLN A 17 0.76 -2.62 -11.52
C GLN A 17 1.20 -2.46 -10.06
N ARG A 18 1.40 -1.21 -9.60
CA ARG A 18 1.72 -0.92 -8.19
C ARG A 18 0.60 -1.35 -7.26
N PHE A 19 -0.65 -1.05 -7.62
CA PHE A 19 -1.83 -1.49 -6.86
C PHE A 19 -1.85 -3.00 -6.70
N GLN A 20 -1.72 -3.76 -7.79
CA GLN A 20 -1.73 -5.23 -7.75
C GLN A 20 -0.61 -5.77 -6.85
N THR A 21 0.59 -5.21 -6.97
CA THR A 21 1.75 -5.62 -6.18
C THR A 21 1.55 -5.36 -4.69
N ASN A 22 1.09 -4.16 -4.32
CA ASN A 22 0.82 -3.82 -2.92
C ASN A 22 -0.35 -4.62 -2.36
N PHE A 23 -1.38 -4.89 -3.17
CA PHE A 23 -2.52 -5.70 -2.76
C PHE A 23 -2.11 -7.13 -2.41
N VAL A 24 -1.33 -7.80 -3.27
CA VAL A 24 -0.84 -9.16 -2.99
C VAL A 24 0.03 -9.18 -1.73
N GLN A 25 0.88 -8.16 -1.53
CA GLN A 25 1.69 -8.05 -0.30
C GLN A 25 0.82 -7.91 0.95
N VAL A 26 -0.20 -7.05 0.93
CA VAL A 26 -1.12 -6.90 2.06
C VAL A 26 -1.85 -8.22 2.35
N GLN A 27 -2.35 -8.92 1.32
CA GLN A 27 -3.00 -10.21 1.49
C GLN A 27 -2.09 -11.23 2.18
N ASN A 28 -0.83 -11.33 1.74
CA ASN A 28 0.14 -12.24 2.34
C ASN A 28 0.42 -11.89 3.82
N ILE A 29 0.53 -10.60 4.15
CA ILE A 29 0.75 -10.15 5.54
C ILE A 29 -0.47 -10.45 6.42
N LEU A 30 -1.68 -10.27 5.89
CA LEU A 30 -2.91 -10.55 6.65
C LEU A 30 -3.13 -12.05 6.88
N GLU A 31 -2.76 -12.90 5.92
CA GLU A 31 -2.77 -14.35 6.13
C GLU A 31 -1.74 -14.77 7.19
N GLN A 32 -0.56 -14.14 7.22
CA GLN A 32 0.40 -14.33 8.30
C GLN A 32 -0.17 -13.89 9.67
N ASN A 33 -0.85 -12.75 9.73
CA ASN A 33 -1.52 -12.31 10.97
C ASN A 33 -2.57 -13.32 11.44
N ARG A 34 -3.34 -13.90 10.53
CA ARG A 34 -4.29 -14.96 10.87
C ARG A 34 -3.59 -16.16 11.50
N MET A 35 -2.47 -16.61 10.95
CA MET A 35 -1.69 -17.72 11.53
C MET A 35 -1.13 -17.36 12.91
N LEU A 36 -0.58 -16.15 13.07
CA LEU A 36 -0.06 -15.66 14.36
C LEU A 36 -1.15 -15.60 15.43
N ILE A 37 -2.33 -15.08 15.09
CA ILE A 37 -3.48 -15.02 16.01
C ILE A 37 -3.89 -16.43 16.45
N ASN A 38 -3.93 -17.38 15.52
CA ASN A 38 -4.24 -18.77 15.84
C ASN A 38 -3.21 -19.37 16.81
N GLU A 39 -1.91 -19.16 16.59
CA GLU A 39 -0.87 -19.63 17.51
C GLU A 39 -0.97 -18.96 18.89
N ILE A 40 -1.21 -17.65 18.92
CA ILE A 40 -1.41 -16.88 20.17
C ILE A 40 -2.57 -17.46 20.99
N ASN A 41 -3.70 -17.74 20.33
CA ASN A 41 -4.89 -18.31 20.95
C ASN A 41 -4.60 -19.72 21.48
N GLN A 42 -3.96 -20.59 20.69
CA GLN A 42 -3.59 -21.95 21.13
C GLN A 42 -2.63 -21.93 22.32
N ASN A 43 -1.66 -21.01 22.32
CA ASN A 43 -0.74 -20.85 23.44
C ASN A 43 -1.48 -20.44 24.72
N GLN A 44 -2.48 -19.54 24.62
CA GLN A 44 -3.31 -19.11 25.74
C GLN A 44 -4.21 -20.24 26.26
N GLU A 45 -4.86 -20.98 25.35
CA GLU A 45 -5.71 -22.14 25.68
C GLU A 45 -4.93 -23.27 26.36
N SER A 46 -3.67 -23.49 25.97
CA SER A 46 -2.82 -24.52 26.59
C SER A 46 -2.46 -24.22 28.05
N ARG A 47 -2.58 -22.96 28.49
CA ARG A 47 -2.21 -22.45 29.83
C ARG A 47 -0.77 -22.77 30.27
N MET A 48 0.10 -23.16 29.34
CA MET A 48 1.51 -23.43 29.62
C MET A 48 2.27 -22.10 29.73
N ALA A 49 2.85 -21.81 30.89
CA ALA A 49 3.50 -20.52 31.17
C ALA A 49 4.58 -20.14 30.13
N GLY A 50 5.35 -21.12 29.63
CA GLY A 50 6.33 -20.89 28.57
C GLY A 50 5.72 -20.47 27.23
N LYS A 51 4.57 -21.05 26.85
CA LYS A 51 3.85 -20.72 25.62
C LYS A 51 3.19 -19.35 25.70
N VAL A 52 2.57 -19.02 26.83
CA VAL A 52 2.00 -17.68 27.06
C VAL A 52 3.10 -16.61 27.05
N SER A 53 4.29 -16.91 27.57
CA SER A 53 5.44 -16.00 27.48
C SER A 53 5.88 -15.77 26.02
N ARG A 54 5.80 -16.79 25.16
CA ARG A 54 6.09 -16.68 23.72
C ARG A 54 5.10 -15.76 22.98
N ASN A 55 3.85 -15.64 23.45
CA ASN A 55 2.86 -14.74 22.84
C ASN A 55 3.34 -13.29 22.78
N VAL A 56 4.18 -12.84 23.71
CA VAL A 56 4.75 -11.48 23.64
C VAL A 56 5.55 -11.26 22.35
N GLY A 57 6.32 -12.27 21.93
CA GLY A 57 7.06 -12.23 20.67
C GLY A 57 6.13 -12.23 19.46
N LEU A 58 5.15 -13.13 19.45
CA LEU A 58 4.17 -13.25 18.36
C LEU A 58 3.32 -11.98 18.19
N ILE A 59 2.92 -11.34 19.30
CA ILE A 59 2.18 -10.07 19.27
C ILE A 59 3.04 -8.94 18.71
N ARG A 60 4.35 -8.91 19.02
CA ARG A 60 5.27 -7.92 18.41
C ARG A 60 5.35 -8.11 16.90
N GLU A 61 5.43 -9.36 16.44
CA GLU A 61 5.44 -9.69 15.01
C GLU A 61 4.13 -9.26 14.33
N LEU A 62 2.99 -9.58 14.93
CA LEU A 62 1.67 -9.13 14.46
C LEU A 62 1.59 -7.60 14.37
N ASN A 63 2.06 -6.87 15.38
CA ASN A 63 2.09 -5.42 15.37
C ASN A 63 3.00 -4.85 14.27
N ASN A 64 4.14 -5.49 14.00
CA ASN A 64 5.03 -5.10 12.90
C ASN A 64 4.36 -5.34 11.54
N ASN A 65 3.64 -6.45 11.39
CA ASN A 65 2.85 -6.72 10.19
C ASN A 65 1.79 -5.64 9.95
N ILE A 66 1.07 -5.20 11.00
CA ILE A 66 0.11 -4.10 10.88
C ILE A 66 0.79 -2.80 10.44
N ARG A 67 1.96 -2.44 11.00
CA ARG A 67 2.71 -1.26 10.54
C ARG A 67 3.05 -1.34 9.05
N ARG A 68 3.54 -2.50 8.59
CA ARG A 68 3.85 -2.72 7.17
C ARG A 68 2.62 -2.59 6.27
N VAL A 69 1.46 -3.07 6.71
CA VAL A 69 0.20 -2.89 5.97
C VAL A 69 -0.15 -1.40 5.85
N VAL A 70 -0.02 -0.63 6.94
CA VAL A 70 -0.25 0.82 6.93
C VAL A 70 0.71 1.51 5.96
N ASP A 71 2.00 1.16 5.97
CA ASP A 71 3.00 1.74 5.06
C ASP A 71 2.68 1.45 3.58
N LEU A 72 2.27 0.21 3.26
CA LEU A 72 1.87 -0.16 1.90
C LEU A 72 0.65 0.62 1.41
N TYR A 73 -0.32 0.88 2.28
CA TYR A 73 -1.48 1.71 1.94
C TYR A 73 -1.11 3.18 1.78
N ALA A 74 -0.21 3.71 2.63
CA ALA A 74 0.28 5.08 2.52
C ALA A 74 1.04 5.32 1.22
N ASP A 75 1.94 4.40 0.83
CA ASP A 75 2.67 4.44 -0.44
C ASP A 75 1.71 4.43 -1.65
N LEU A 76 0.71 3.55 -1.61
CA LEU A 76 -0.29 3.44 -2.66
C LEU A 76 -1.13 4.73 -2.79
N SER A 77 -1.61 5.27 -1.68
CA SER A 77 -2.40 6.50 -1.65
C SER A 77 -1.61 7.71 -2.14
N THR A 78 -0.34 7.83 -1.73
CA THR A 78 0.56 8.90 -2.17
C THR A 78 0.86 8.77 -3.67
N SER A 79 1.18 7.56 -4.14
CA SER A 79 1.42 7.28 -5.57
C SER A 79 0.21 7.64 -6.43
N PHE A 80 -1.01 7.33 -5.95
CA PHE A 80 -2.23 7.68 -6.65
C PHE A 80 -2.47 9.19 -6.72
N THR A 81 -2.33 9.89 -5.59
CA THR A 81 -2.48 11.36 -5.53
C THR A 81 -1.52 12.05 -6.49
N ASN A 82 -0.24 11.65 -6.48
CA ASN A 82 0.78 12.18 -7.39
C ASN A 82 0.41 11.96 -8.86
N SER A 83 -0.15 10.80 -9.21
CA SER A 83 -0.53 10.49 -10.59
C SER A 83 -1.66 11.38 -11.12
N ILE A 84 -2.58 11.81 -10.26
CA ILE A 84 -3.66 12.75 -10.60
C ILE A 84 -3.11 14.17 -10.80
N GLU A 85 -2.29 14.65 -9.85
CA GLU A 85 -1.72 16.00 -9.89
C GLU A 85 -0.86 16.23 -11.14
N HIS A 86 -0.09 15.22 -11.55
CA HIS A 86 0.76 15.30 -12.75
C HIS A 86 -0.01 15.02 -14.05
N GLY A 87 -1.23 14.48 -13.96
CA GLY A 87 -2.08 14.15 -15.10
C GLY A 87 -2.96 15.29 -15.62
N ASP A 88 -3.04 16.43 -14.93
CA ASP A 88 -3.98 17.53 -15.22
C ASP A 88 -3.32 18.80 -15.83
N SER A 89 -2.02 18.78 -16.09
CA SER A 89 -1.30 19.94 -16.67
C SER A 89 -1.53 20.16 -18.18
N ALA A 90 -2.51 19.48 -18.81
CA ALA A 90 -2.78 19.55 -20.24
C ALA A 90 -4.02 20.38 -20.64
N ALA A 91 -4.66 21.09 -19.73
CA ALA A 91 -5.77 22.01 -20.07
C ALA A 91 -5.27 23.46 -20.18
N LYS A 92 -4.62 23.82 -21.30
CA LYS A 92 -4.51 25.24 -21.70
C LYS A 92 -5.76 25.62 -22.52
N PRO A 93 -6.64 26.52 -22.04
CA PRO A 93 -7.69 27.06 -22.89
C PRO A 93 -7.08 28.13 -23.80
N GLY A 94 -6.67 27.73 -25.01
CA GLY A 94 -6.28 28.65 -26.07
C GLY A 94 -7.48 29.40 -26.63
N TYR A 95 -8.00 30.40 -25.91
CA TYR A 95 -8.96 31.34 -26.49
C TYR A 95 -8.23 32.41 -27.28
N LYS A 96 -8.28 32.28 -28.61
CA LYS A 96 -7.98 33.39 -29.53
C LYS A 96 -8.92 34.57 -29.22
N ARG A 97 -8.35 35.68 -28.74
CA ARG A 97 -8.99 37.00 -28.81
C ARG A 97 -8.06 37.92 -29.60
N ASN A 98 -8.31 38.01 -30.90
CA ASN A 98 -7.91 39.19 -31.64
C ASN A 98 -9.16 40.09 -31.77
N ARG A 99 -9.04 41.27 -31.16
CA ARG A 99 -9.82 42.49 -31.39
C ARG A 99 -8.80 43.62 -31.21
N PRO A 100 -8.89 44.79 -31.87
CA PRO A 100 -9.93 45.31 -32.77
C PRO A 100 -9.57 45.29 -34.26
#